data_AF-A0A945TZM0-F1
#
_entry.id   AF-A0A945TZM0-F1
#
_cell.length_a   1.000
_cell.length_b   1.000
_cell.length_c   1.000
_cell.angle_alpha   90.00
_cell.angle_beta   90.00
_cell.angle_gamma   90.00
#
_symmetry.space_group_name_H-M   'P 1'
#
loop_
_entity.id
_entity.type
_entity.pdbx_description
1 polymer ?
#
loop_
_entity_poly.entity_id
_entity_poly.type
_entity_poly.pdbx_seq_one_letter_code
_entity_poly.pdbx_strand_id
1 'polypeptide(L)'
;MRGDSGAVIVESAIITPLLMLFVFGIFEFGFAFRDYLAVANSARDGAREASVAADAADADYRMLRSIQRASVALPDGVIERIVIWKAAGPTDTVPTSCKNGTPVTGICNVYDAADLSVSEYRFGCQEIASGDLFNSPDRFWCPIDREVIAGSGLDFVGVYVQITHDYITGFFGDSVEFDDHIVLKVEPQDAS
;
A
#
# COMPACT_ATOMS: atom_id res chain seq x y z
N MET A 1 25.60 54.22 23.07
CA MET A 1 25.56 52.84 22.54
C MET A 1 24.36 52.02 23.07
N ARG A 2 23.19 52.64 23.31
CA ARG A 2 21.97 51.96 23.84
C ARG A 2 20.92 51.63 22.75
N GLY A 3 21.21 51.93 21.48
CA GLY A 3 20.26 51.78 20.36
C GLY A 3 20.46 50.51 19.50
N ASP A 4 21.69 50.01 19.38
CA ASP A 4 21.98 48.88 18.48
C ASP A 4 21.42 47.54 19.00
N SER A 5 21.42 47.33 20.32
CA SER A 5 20.91 46.08 20.91
C SER A 5 19.39 45.91 20.76
N GLY A 6 18.63 47.02 20.71
CA GLY A 6 17.18 46.98 20.53
C GLY A 6 16.78 46.66 19.10
N ALA A 7 17.51 47.20 18.11
CA ALA A 7 17.29 46.92 16.70
C ALA A 7 17.56 45.44 16.37
N VAL A 8 18.66 44.88 16.89
CA VAL A 8 19.02 43.46 16.69
C VAL A 8 17.97 42.50 17.27
N ILE A 9 17.36 42.83 18.41
CA ILE A 9 16.27 42.02 19.00
C ILE A 9 15.02 42.04 18.10
N VAL A 10 14.69 43.20 17.52
CA VAL A 10 13.52 43.33 16.62
C VAL A 10 13.76 42.63 15.27
N GLU A 11 14.97 42.74 14.71
CA GLU A 11 15.34 42.05 13.46
C GLU A 11 15.31 40.52 13.62
N SER A 12 15.88 40.02 14.72
CA SER A 12 15.85 38.57 15.03
C SER A 12 14.43 38.07 15.30
N ALA A 13 13.57 38.86 15.95
CA ALA A 13 12.17 38.49 16.17
C ALA A 13 11.38 38.25 14.87
N ILE A 14 11.80 38.84 13.75
CA ILE A 14 11.17 38.64 12.44
C ILE A 14 11.84 37.49 11.66
N ILE A 15 13.17 37.37 11.73
CA ILE A 15 13.92 36.34 10.99
C ILE A 15 13.71 34.95 11.60
N THR A 16 13.70 34.83 12.92
CA THR A 16 13.54 33.54 13.61
C THR A 16 12.27 32.78 13.23
N PRO A 17 11.05 33.36 13.23
CA PRO A 17 9.85 32.62 12.82
C PRO A 17 9.90 32.19 11.35
N LEU A 18 10.49 32.99 10.46
CA LEU A 18 10.68 32.60 9.06
C LEU A 18 11.66 31.43 8.93
N LEU A 19 12.76 31.45 9.68
CA LEU A 19 13.72 30.35 9.70
C LEU A 19 13.10 29.08 10.28
N MET A 20 12.29 29.18 11.34
CA MET A 20 11.56 28.05 11.91
C MET A 20 10.57 27.46 10.90
N LEU A 21 9.84 28.30 10.15
CA LEU A 21 8.96 27.84 9.08
C LEU A 21 9.74 26.99 8.04
N PHE A 22 10.91 27.46 7.61
CA PHE A 22 11.73 26.71 6.66
C PHE A 22 12.25 25.39 7.26
N VAL A 23 12.71 25.40 8.51
CA VAL A 23 13.21 24.20 9.19
C VAL A 23 12.11 23.15 9.33
N PHE A 24 10.93 23.55 9.81
CA PHE A 24 9.79 22.63 9.89
C PHE A 24 9.34 22.16 8.52
N GLY A 25 9.32 23.03 7.52
CA GLY A 25 8.99 22.64 6.14
C GLY A 25 9.92 21.57 5.58
N ILE A 26 11.22 21.65 5.86
CA ILE A 26 12.19 20.61 5.45
C ILE A 26 11.92 19.29 6.16
N PHE A 27 11.59 19.31 7.45
CA PHE A 27 11.30 18.09 8.20
C PHE A 27 10.01 17.41 7.75
N GLU A 28 8.93 18.17 7.56
CA GLU A 28 7.65 17.67 7.03
C GLU A 28 7.84 17.02 5.66
N PHE A 29 8.54 17.71 4.75
CA PHE A 29 8.87 17.15 3.45
C PHE A 29 9.69 15.86 3.58
N GLY A 30 10.66 15.82 4.49
CA GLY A 30 11.48 14.63 4.74
C GLY A 30 10.66 13.43 5.20
N PHE A 31 9.70 13.62 6.10
CA PHE A 31 8.80 12.55 6.55
C PHE A 31 7.84 12.10 5.45
N ALA A 32 7.19 13.04 4.77
CA ALA A 32 6.30 12.74 3.65
C ALA A 32 7.03 11.97 2.54
N PHE A 33 8.25 12.38 2.20
CA PHE A 33 9.07 11.69 1.20
C PHE A 33 9.50 10.29 1.62
N ARG A 34 9.84 10.10 2.91
CA ARG A 34 10.12 8.76 3.46
C ARG A 34 8.91 7.84 3.32
N ASP A 35 7.73 8.34 3.65
CA ASP A 35 6.50 7.56 3.61
C ASP A 35 6.11 7.23 2.17
N TYR A 36 6.26 8.17 1.23
CA TYR A 36 6.14 7.92 -0.21
C TYR A 36 7.06 6.78 -0.71
N LEU A 37 8.33 6.78 -0.28
CA LEU A 37 9.26 5.70 -0.63
C LEU A 37 8.83 4.35 -0.03
N ALA A 38 8.28 4.36 1.18
CA ALA A 38 7.78 3.15 1.82
C ALA A 38 6.56 2.57 1.08
N VAL A 39 5.64 3.40 0.58
CA VAL A 39 4.53 2.94 -0.29
C VAL A 39 5.08 2.28 -1.56
N ALA A 40 5.98 2.96 -2.27
CA ALA A 40 6.53 2.45 -3.51
C ALA A 40 7.28 1.12 -3.33
N ASN A 41 8.03 0.98 -2.24
CA ASN A 41 8.71 -0.28 -1.92
C ASN A 41 7.71 -1.38 -1.54
N SER A 42 6.67 -1.04 -0.77
CA SER A 42 5.63 -2.00 -0.37
C SER A 42 4.86 -2.56 -1.56
N ALA A 43 4.47 -1.71 -2.52
CA ALA A 43 3.82 -2.16 -3.75
C ALA A 43 4.74 -3.08 -4.57
N ARG A 44 6.03 -2.77 -4.66
CA ARG A 44 7.03 -3.61 -5.37
C ARG A 44 7.23 -4.96 -4.69
N ASP A 45 7.39 -4.99 -3.38
CA ASP A 45 7.63 -6.22 -2.62
C ASP A 45 6.37 -7.11 -2.60
N GLY A 46 5.19 -6.50 -2.50
CA GLY A 46 3.92 -7.20 -2.66
C GLY A 46 3.75 -7.81 -4.06
N ALA A 47 4.06 -7.06 -5.12
CA ALA A 47 3.98 -7.57 -6.49
C ALA A 47 4.99 -8.69 -6.76
N ARG A 48 6.21 -8.60 -6.21
CA ARG A 48 7.22 -9.67 -6.30
C ARG A 48 6.74 -10.94 -5.62
N GLU A 49 6.18 -10.82 -4.42
CA GLU A 49 5.60 -11.97 -3.73
C GLU A 49 4.43 -12.55 -4.54
N ALA A 50 3.60 -11.72 -5.17
CA ALA A 50 2.53 -12.16 -6.06
C ALA A 50 3.04 -13.03 -7.21
N SER A 51 4.16 -12.61 -7.80
CA SER A 51 4.80 -13.31 -8.91
C SER A 51 5.23 -14.71 -8.49
N VAL A 52 5.83 -14.84 -7.30
CA VAL A 52 6.38 -16.11 -6.79
C VAL A 52 5.30 -17.01 -6.19
N ALA A 53 4.38 -16.44 -5.42
CA ALA A 53 3.30 -17.20 -4.78
C ALA A 53 2.29 -17.73 -5.80
N ALA A 54 2.17 -17.08 -6.95
CA ALA A 54 1.40 -17.55 -8.11
C ALA A 54 -0.03 -17.96 -7.73
N ASP A 55 -0.39 -19.24 -7.88
CA ASP A 55 -1.70 -19.84 -7.59
C ASP A 55 -1.80 -20.48 -6.20
N ALA A 56 -0.80 -20.34 -5.33
CA ALA A 56 -0.87 -20.87 -3.97
C ALA A 56 -2.10 -20.31 -3.22
N ALA A 57 -2.81 -21.17 -2.50
CA ALA A 57 -4.04 -20.79 -1.80
C ALA A 57 -3.82 -19.65 -0.78
N ASP A 58 -2.63 -19.56 -0.19
CA ASP A 58 -2.24 -18.51 0.75
C ASP A 58 -1.51 -17.32 0.09
N ALA A 59 -1.53 -17.19 -1.25
CA ALA A 59 -0.76 -16.16 -1.96
C ALA A 59 -1.08 -14.74 -1.48
N ASP A 60 -2.36 -14.38 -1.36
CA ASP A 60 -2.76 -13.04 -0.91
C ASP A 60 -2.32 -12.77 0.54
N TYR A 61 -2.34 -13.79 1.41
CA TYR A 61 -1.78 -13.69 2.75
C TYR A 61 -0.28 -13.38 2.74
N ARG A 62 0.50 -14.09 1.90
CA ARG A 62 1.94 -13.84 1.75
C ARG A 62 2.21 -12.44 1.23
N MET A 63 1.45 -11.98 0.25
CA MET A 63 1.55 -10.63 -0.32
C MET A 63 1.28 -9.56 0.76
N LEU A 64 0.22 -9.71 1.55
CA LEU A 64 -0.09 -8.81 2.66
C LEU A 64 1.03 -8.78 3.70
N ARG A 65 1.63 -9.93 4.02
CA ARG A 65 2.79 -9.99 4.95
C ARG A 65 4.05 -9.36 4.36
N SER A 66 4.28 -9.49 3.05
CA SER A 66 5.37 -8.82 2.34
C SER A 66 5.21 -7.30 2.41
N ILE A 67 4.02 -6.79 2.07
CA ILE A 67 3.65 -5.37 2.14
C ILE A 67 3.85 -4.84 3.57
N GLN A 68 3.35 -5.56 4.58
CA GLN A 68 3.48 -5.14 5.98
C GLN A 68 4.95 -5.02 6.42
N ARG A 69 5.82 -5.94 5.99
CA ARG A 69 7.27 -5.88 6.31
C ARG A 69 7.96 -4.71 5.63
N ALA A 70 7.60 -4.43 4.37
CA ALA A 70 8.10 -3.27 3.62
C ALA A 70 7.58 -1.94 4.19
N SER A 71 6.43 -1.97 4.85
CA SER A 71 5.77 -0.83 5.48
C SER A 71 6.21 -0.53 6.92
N VAL A 72 7.18 -1.24 7.51
CA VAL A 72 7.62 -1.02 8.91
C VAL A 72 8.12 0.40 9.19
N ALA A 73 8.54 1.15 8.16
CA ALA A 73 8.94 2.54 8.29
C ALA A 73 7.77 3.52 8.44
N LEU A 74 6.54 3.07 8.14
CA LEU A 74 5.32 3.85 8.25
C LEU A 74 4.79 3.82 9.69
N PRO A 75 4.12 4.90 10.15
CA PRO A 75 3.38 4.87 11.41
C PRO A 75 2.27 3.81 11.39
N ASP A 76 1.89 3.30 12.56
CA ASP A 76 0.80 2.32 12.66
C ASP A 76 -0.53 2.92 12.17
N GLY A 77 -1.30 2.12 11.43
CA GLY A 77 -2.66 2.48 11.01
C GLY A 77 -2.76 3.46 9.83
N VAL A 78 -1.63 3.86 9.21
CA VAL A 78 -1.67 4.75 8.04
C VAL A 78 -2.02 4.03 6.74
N ILE A 79 -1.91 2.70 6.69
CA ILE A 79 -2.31 1.90 5.52
C ILE A 79 -3.83 1.91 5.45
N GLU A 80 -4.36 2.60 4.45
CA GLU A 80 -5.82 2.68 4.26
C GLU A 80 -6.33 1.56 3.36
N ARG A 81 -5.54 1.23 2.33
CA ARG A 81 -6.03 0.32 1.30
C ARG A 81 -4.90 -0.43 0.62
N ILE A 82 -5.14 -1.71 0.41
CA ILE A 82 -4.37 -2.56 -0.47
C ILE A 82 -5.34 -3.19 -1.45
N VAL A 83 -5.00 -3.20 -2.75
CA VAL A 83 -5.79 -3.87 -3.77
C VAL A 83 -4.91 -4.88 -4.49
N ILE A 84 -5.41 -6.11 -4.60
CA ILE A 84 -4.82 -7.16 -5.42
C ILE A 84 -5.81 -7.45 -6.55
N TRP A 85 -5.39 -7.29 -7.80
CA TRP A 85 -6.30 -7.43 -8.95
C TRP A 85 -5.71 -8.18 -10.13
N LYS A 86 -6.60 -8.76 -10.94
CA LYS A 86 -6.29 -9.42 -12.21
C LYS A 86 -6.03 -8.37 -13.26
N ALA A 87 -4.76 -8.15 -13.57
CA ALA A 87 -4.35 -7.14 -14.53
C ALA A 87 -4.44 -7.68 -15.97
N ALA A 88 -4.81 -6.82 -16.91
CA ALA A 88 -4.84 -7.16 -18.34
C ALA A 88 -3.42 -7.21 -18.96
N GLY A 89 -2.43 -6.61 -18.30
CA GLY A 89 -1.05 -6.53 -18.78
C GLY A 89 -0.17 -5.67 -17.86
N PRO A 90 1.13 -5.50 -18.19
CA PRO A 90 2.12 -4.91 -17.28
C PRO A 90 1.94 -3.40 -17.04
N THR A 91 1.14 -2.72 -17.87
CA THR A 91 0.85 -1.28 -17.74
C THR A 91 -0.61 -1.04 -17.33
N ASP A 92 -1.32 -2.10 -16.95
CA ASP A 92 -2.70 -1.97 -16.48
C ASP A 92 -2.71 -1.26 -15.12
N THR A 93 -3.79 -0.54 -14.86
CA THR A 93 -3.95 0.27 -13.66
C THR A 93 -5.04 -0.31 -12.78
N VAL A 94 -4.98 -0.03 -11.48
CA VAL A 94 -6.00 -0.50 -10.53
C VAL A 94 -7.41 -0.10 -10.98
N PRO A 95 -8.39 -1.03 -11.01
CA PRO A 95 -9.76 -0.69 -11.37
C PRO A 95 -10.39 0.29 -10.37
N THR A 96 -11.16 1.27 -10.86
CA THR A 96 -11.71 2.37 -10.05
C THR A 96 -12.57 1.89 -8.88
N SER A 97 -13.38 0.85 -9.06
CA SER A 97 -14.20 0.27 -7.99
C SER A 97 -13.35 -0.26 -6.83
N CYS A 98 -12.27 -0.97 -7.17
CA CYS A 98 -11.35 -1.56 -6.21
C CYS A 98 -10.53 -0.48 -5.51
N LYS A 99 -10.06 0.52 -6.27
CA LYS A 99 -9.36 1.71 -5.72
C LYS A 99 -10.24 2.44 -4.71
N ASN A 100 -11.55 2.50 -4.94
CA ASN A 100 -12.52 3.13 -4.05
C ASN A 100 -13.01 2.22 -2.90
N GLY A 101 -12.36 1.08 -2.66
CA GLY A 101 -12.68 0.23 -1.52
C GLY A 101 -13.68 -0.90 -1.80
N THR A 102 -14.14 -1.06 -3.03
CA THR A 102 -15.16 -2.08 -3.37
C THR A 102 -14.53 -3.27 -4.09
N PRO A 103 -14.46 -4.46 -3.46
CA PRO A 103 -13.98 -5.66 -4.14
C PRO A 103 -14.96 -6.11 -5.22
N VAL A 104 -14.44 -6.74 -6.27
CA VAL A 104 -15.23 -7.12 -7.45
C VAL A 104 -14.89 -8.56 -7.84
N THR A 105 -15.93 -9.40 -7.91
CA THR A 105 -15.81 -10.82 -8.25
C THR A 105 -15.15 -11.01 -9.62
N GLY A 106 -14.16 -11.91 -9.67
CA GLY A 106 -13.31 -12.21 -10.81
C GLY A 106 -12.28 -11.15 -11.17
N ILE A 107 -12.22 -10.03 -10.43
CA ILE A 107 -11.39 -8.87 -10.79
C ILE A 107 -10.42 -8.50 -9.67
N CYS A 108 -10.89 -8.28 -8.45
CA CYS A 108 -10.05 -7.75 -7.39
C CYS A 108 -10.52 -8.07 -5.98
N ASN A 109 -9.54 -8.26 -5.11
CA ASN A 109 -9.70 -8.23 -3.66
C ASN A 109 -9.25 -6.87 -3.14
N VAL A 110 -9.91 -6.40 -2.09
CA VAL A 110 -9.60 -5.13 -1.43
C VAL A 110 -9.41 -5.40 0.05
N TYR A 111 -8.34 -4.86 0.60
CA TYR A 111 -7.91 -5.06 1.97
C TYR A 111 -7.67 -3.72 2.65
N ASP A 112 -7.78 -3.72 3.97
CA ASP A 112 -7.43 -2.58 4.82
C ASP A 112 -6.43 -2.97 5.92
N ALA A 113 -6.14 -2.05 6.84
CA ALA A 113 -5.23 -2.29 7.95
C ALA A 113 -5.65 -3.47 8.85
N ALA A 114 -6.95 -3.76 8.98
CA ALA A 114 -7.43 -4.86 9.80
C ALA A 114 -7.07 -6.22 9.17
N ASP A 115 -7.13 -6.33 7.84
CA ASP A 115 -6.78 -7.56 7.12
C ASP A 115 -5.30 -7.94 7.27
N LEU A 116 -4.41 -6.97 7.48
CA LEU A 116 -3.01 -7.23 7.81
C LEU A 116 -2.81 -7.97 9.13
N SER A 117 -3.80 -7.99 10.01
CA SER A 117 -3.74 -8.73 11.29
C SER A 117 -4.39 -10.12 11.20
N VAL A 118 -5.06 -10.43 10.09
CA VAL A 118 -5.79 -11.69 9.91
C VAL A 118 -4.80 -12.86 9.76
N SER A 119 -5.16 -14.00 10.34
CA SER A 119 -4.38 -15.24 10.28
C SER A 119 -4.55 -15.96 8.94
N GLU A 120 -3.51 -16.68 8.52
CA GLU A 120 -3.42 -17.43 7.26
C GLU A 120 -4.64 -18.33 6.98
N TYR A 121 -5.18 -19.02 7.99
CA TYR A 121 -6.31 -19.96 7.81
C TYR A 121 -7.58 -19.31 7.25
N ARG A 122 -7.69 -17.97 7.28
CA ARG A 122 -8.81 -17.22 6.72
C ARG A 122 -8.70 -16.99 5.22
N PHE A 123 -7.57 -17.29 4.61
CA PHE A 123 -7.29 -17.16 3.18
C PHE A 123 -7.46 -18.51 2.46
N GLY A 124 -7.36 -18.51 1.14
CA GLY A 124 -7.58 -19.67 0.28
C GLY A 124 -8.99 -19.78 -0.27
N CYS A 125 -9.70 -18.65 -0.43
CA CYS A 125 -11.00 -18.58 -1.13
C CYS A 125 -12.03 -19.54 -0.58
N GLN A 126 -12.02 -19.72 0.73
CA GLN A 126 -13.02 -20.52 1.40
C GLN A 126 -14.35 -19.76 1.31
N GLU A 127 -15.12 -20.07 0.28
CA GLU A 127 -16.52 -19.67 0.17
C GLU A 127 -17.43 -20.75 0.74
N ILE A 128 -18.56 -20.28 1.26
CA ILE A 128 -19.54 -20.98 2.08
C ILE A 128 -20.09 -22.20 1.33
N ALA A 129 -19.56 -23.38 1.63
CA ALA A 129 -20.26 -24.65 1.46
C ALA A 129 -20.50 -25.25 2.85
N SER A 130 -21.72 -25.08 3.36
CA SER A 130 -22.27 -25.64 4.60
C SER A 130 -21.72 -25.14 5.95
N GLY A 131 -22.53 -24.31 6.62
CA GLY A 131 -22.67 -24.34 8.09
C GLY A 131 -21.61 -23.64 8.95
N ASP A 132 -20.36 -23.51 8.49
CA ASP A 132 -19.29 -22.86 9.25
C ASP A 132 -18.79 -21.61 8.50
N LEU A 133 -18.94 -20.46 9.18
CA LEU A 133 -18.83 -19.11 8.62
C LEU A 133 -17.36 -18.68 8.49
N PHE A 134 -16.73 -18.90 7.33
CA PHE A 134 -15.56 -18.13 6.94
C PHE A 134 -15.84 -17.37 5.65
N ASN A 135 -15.76 -16.04 5.74
CA ASN A 135 -15.81 -15.13 4.61
C ASN A 135 -14.35 -14.76 4.31
N SER A 136 -13.70 -15.50 3.41
CA SER A 136 -12.28 -15.28 3.15
C SER A 136 -12.08 -13.89 2.52
N PRO A 137 -11.06 -13.12 2.93
CA PRO A 137 -10.79 -11.80 2.36
C PRO A 137 -10.50 -11.84 0.85
N ASP A 138 -9.93 -12.94 0.37
CA ASP A 138 -9.46 -13.17 -0.99
C ASP A 138 -10.48 -13.84 -1.94
N ARG A 139 -11.74 -13.99 -1.50
CA ARG A 139 -12.78 -14.72 -2.24
C ARG A 139 -13.19 -14.08 -3.58
N PHE A 140 -12.99 -12.77 -3.75
CA PHE A 140 -13.52 -12.09 -4.93
C PHE A 140 -12.67 -12.38 -6.16
N TRP A 141 -11.36 -12.48 -6.01
CA TRP A 141 -10.51 -13.02 -7.05
C TRP A 141 -9.51 -14.00 -6.44
N CYS A 142 -9.80 -15.27 -6.64
CA CYS A 142 -9.13 -16.32 -5.91
C CYS A 142 -7.71 -16.61 -6.43
N PRO A 143 -6.70 -16.81 -5.56
CA PRO A 143 -5.38 -17.23 -6.01
C PRO A 143 -5.35 -18.54 -6.78
N ILE A 144 -6.10 -19.56 -6.36
CA ILE A 144 -6.10 -20.87 -7.04
C ILE A 144 -6.71 -20.84 -8.45
N ASP A 145 -7.41 -19.76 -8.82
CA ASP A 145 -7.97 -19.57 -10.16
C ASP A 145 -6.99 -18.86 -11.12
N ARG A 146 -5.78 -18.55 -10.67
CA ARG A 146 -4.77 -17.85 -11.49
C ARG A 146 -4.16 -18.79 -12.51
N GLU A 147 -4.00 -18.29 -13.74
CA GLU A 147 -3.34 -19.05 -14.80
C GLU A 147 -1.81 -19.02 -14.62
N VAL A 148 -1.23 -20.17 -14.28
CA VAL A 148 0.21 -20.35 -13.98
C VAL A 148 0.93 -21.31 -14.93
N ILE A 149 0.24 -21.86 -15.93
CA ILE A 149 0.84 -22.85 -16.83
C ILE A 149 1.65 -22.13 -17.93
N ALA A 150 2.88 -22.56 -18.16
CA ALA A 150 3.70 -22.00 -19.23
C ALA A 150 3.02 -22.23 -20.62
N GLY A 151 2.78 -21.14 -21.34
CA GLY A 151 2.23 -21.18 -22.71
C GLY A 151 0.70 -21.04 -22.84
N SER A 152 -0.07 -21.08 -21.75
CA SER A 152 -1.52 -20.79 -21.72
C SER A 152 -1.82 -19.29 -21.68
N GLY A 153 -0.84 -18.48 -21.29
CA GLY A 153 -0.97 -17.03 -21.13
C GLY A 153 -1.10 -16.64 -19.67
N LEU A 154 0.01 -16.73 -18.93
CA LEU A 154 0.03 -16.49 -17.47
C LEU A 154 -0.61 -15.17 -17.10
N ASP A 155 -1.33 -15.18 -15.98
CA ASP A 155 -1.99 -14.00 -15.45
C ASP A 155 -0.99 -12.93 -14.98
N PHE A 156 -1.43 -11.68 -15.05
CA PHE A 156 -0.74 -10.56 -14.42
C PHE A 156 -1.45 -10.22 -13.12
N VAL A 157 -0.70 -10.09 -12.04
CA VAL A 157 -1.19 -9.67 -10.74
C VAL A 157 -0.75 -8.24 -10.50
N GLY A 158 -1.73 -7.36 -10.30
CA GLY A 158 -1.51 -6.00 -9.85
C GLY A 158 -1.60 -5.88 -8.34
N VAL A 159 -0.70 -5.09 -7.75
CA VAL A 159 -0.70 -4.73 -6.34
C VAL A 159 -0.70 -3.21 -6.22
N TYR A 160 -1.67 -2.67 -5.51
CA TYR A 160 -1.82 -1.26 -5.22
C TYR A 160 -1.82 -1.06 -3.71
N VAL A 161 -1.09 -0.04 -3.25
CA VAL A 161 -1.01 0.33 -1.84
C VAL A 161 -1.29 1.82 -1.72
N GLN A 162 -2.16 2.17 -0.77
CA GLN A 162 -2.53 3.53 -0.42
C GLN A 162 -2.34 3.76 1.07
N ILE A 163 -1.76 4.91 1.40
CA ILE A 163 -1.63 5.39 2.78
C ILE A 163 -2.08 6.85 2.86
N THR A 164 -2.36 7.27 4.09
CA THR A 164 -2.52 8.68 4.45
C THR A 164 -1.39 9.12 5.35
N HIS A 165 -0.66 10.16 4.93
CA HIS A 165 0.39 10.81 5.71
C HIS A 165 -0.16 12.05 6.41
N ASP A 166 -0.13 12.05 7.74
CA ASP A 166 -0.55 13.20 8.54
C ASP A 166 0.62 14.16 8.76
N TYR A 167 0.40 15.44 8.43
CA TYR A 167 1.38 16.48 8.71
C TYR A 167 1.38 16.84 10.20
N ILE A 168 2.56 17.04 10.77
CA ILE A 168 2.71 17.27 12.22
C ILE A 168 2.31 18.72 12.60
N THR A 169 2.67 19.68 11.75
CA THR A 169 2.54 21.12 12.00
C THR A 169 1.27 21.74 11.43
N GLY A 170 0.60 21.05 10.50
CA GLY A 170 -0.60 21.56 9.82
C GLY A 170 -0.34 22.67 8.79
N PHE A 171 0.91 23.08 8.55
CA PHE A 171 1.22 24.19 7.63
C PHE A 171 0.88 23.90 6.16
N PHE A 172 0.84 22.62 5.77
CA PHE A 172 0.58 22.17 4.40
C PHE A 172 -0.78 21.46 4.25
N GLY A 173 -1.65 21.59 5.26
CA GLY A 173 -2.87 20.80 5.41
C GLY A 173 -2.75 19.79 6.55
N ASP A 174 -3.82 19.06 6.82
CA ASP A 174 -3.84 18.06 7.89
C ASP A 174 -3.18 16.75 7.44
N SER A 175 -3.41 16.33 6.20
CA SER A 175 -2.85 15.10 5.64
C SER A 175 -2.72 15.14 4.11
N VAL A 176 -2.00 14.18 3.56
CA VAL A 176 -1.88 13.91 2.12
C VAL A 176 -1.90 12.40 1.86
N GLU A 177 -2.56 12.00 0.79
CA GLU A 177 -2.59 10.59 0.36
C GLU A 177 -1.38 10.28 -0.53
N PHE A 178 -0.74 9.13 -0.29
CA PHE A 178 0.26 8.56 -1.18
C PHE A 178 -0.20 7.19 -1.65
N ASP A 179 -0.13 6.97 -2.97
CA ASP A 179 -0.42 5.69 -3.57
C ASP A 179 0.60 5.30 -4.63
N ASP A 180 0.82 3.99 -4.78
CA ASP A 180 1.61 3.41 -5.87
C ASP A 180 1.03 2.05 -6.26
N HIS A 181 1.28 1.62 -7.50
CA HIS A 181 0.93 0.29 -7.96
C HIS A 181 1.99 -0.32 -8.86
N ILE A 182 2.08 -1.65 -8.79
CA ILE A 182 2.97 -2.44 -9.61
C ILE A 182 2.20 -3.64 -10.14
N VAL A 183 2.41 -3.95 -11.42
CA VAL A 183 1.87 -5.16 -12.05
C VAL A 183 3.02 -6.05 -12.47
N LEU A 184 2.99 -7.31 -12.02
CA LEU A 184 3.93 -8.34 -12.44
C LEU A 184 3.19 -9.56 -12.98
N LYS A 185 3.84 -10.28 -13.87
CA LYS A 185 3.35 -11.55 -14.38
C LYS A 185 3.68 -12.65 -13.38
N VAL A 186 2.78 -13.60 -13.14
CA VAL A 186 3.07 -14.73 -12.26
C VAL A 186 4.16 -15.62 -12.85
N GLU A 187 4.94 -16.25 -11.97
CA GLU A 187 5.93 -17.25 -12.37
C GLU A 187 5.22 -18.53 -12.81
N PRO A 188 5.67 -19.16 -13.91
CA PRO A 188 5.12 -20.43 -14.34
C PRO A 188 5.36 -21.51 -13.29
N GLN A 189 4.31 -22.26 -12.96
CA GLN A 189 4.40 -23.44 -12.10
C GLN A 189 4.35 -24.70 -12.97
N ASP A 190 5.03 -25.75 -12.52
CA ASP A 190 4.91 -27.07 -13.15
C ASP A 190 3.51 -27.63 -12.87
N ALA A 191 2.87 -28.23 -13.88
CA ALA A 191 1.57 -28.86 -13.70
C ALA A 191 1.70 -30.02 -12.70
N SER A 192 1.07 -29.89 -11.53
CA SER A 192 1.00 -30.92 -10.48
C SER A 192 0.03 -32.03 -10.85
#